data_AF-A0A1B7N0H6-F1
#
_entry.id   AF-A0A1B7N0H6-F1
#
_cell.length_a   1.000
_cell.length_b   1.000
_cell.length_c   1.000
_cell.angle_alpha   90.00
_cell.angle_beta   90.00
_cell.angle_gamma   90.00
#
_symmetry.space_group_name_H-M   'P 1'
#
loop_
_entity.id
_entity.type
_entity.pdbx_description
1 polymer ?
#
loop_
_entity_poly.entity_id
_entity_poly.type
_entity_poly.pdbx_seq_one_letter_code
_entity_poly.pdbx_strand_id
1 'polypeptide(L)' 'MRFSFLHIVAALTASMSVSACVHFESFCIHDDECCPGLYCGSSPHVILHHCLKLTA' A
#
# COMPACT_ATOMS: atom_id res chain seq x y z
N MET A 1 2.57 -9.28 -42.55
CA MET A 1 1.83 -9.23 -41.28
C MET A 1 2.58 -8.30 -40.33
N ARG A 2 2.14 -7.04 -40.20
CA ARG A 2 2.86 -6.02 -39.43
C ARG A 2 1.83 -5.27 -38.59
N PHE A 3 1.44 -5.85 -37.48
CA PHE A 3 0.54 -5.23 -36.51
C PHE A 3 1.17 -5.22 -35.12
N SER A 4 1.31 -3.99 -34.61
CA SER A 4 1.01 -3.62 -33.23
C SER A 4 1.81 -4.26 -32.10
N PHE A 5 3.12 -4.04 -32.06
CA PHE A 5 3.88 -4.09 -30.80
C PHE A 5 3.52 -2.92 -29.85
N LEU A 6 2.96 -1.83 -30.38
CA LEU A 6 2.64 -0.61 -29.61
C LEU A 6 1.37 -0.72 -28.75
N HIS A 7 0.45 -1.64 -29.07
CA HIS A 7 -0.78 -1.82 -28.26
C HIS A 7 -0.54 -2.56 -26.94
N ILE A 8 0.57 -3.29 -26.84
CA ILE A 8 0.90 -4.08 -25.64
C ILE A 8 1.42 -3.16 -24.53
N VAL A 9 2.13 -2.09 -24.88
CA VAL A 9 2.77 -1.18 -23.90
C VAL A 9 1.73 -0.33 -23.17
N ALA A 10 0.65 0.10 -23.85
CA ALA A 10 -0.39 0.92 -23.24
C ALA A 10 -1.25 0.17 -22.20
N ALA A 11 -1.39 -1.15 -22.33
CA ALA A 11 -2.13 -1.96 -21.37
C ALA A 11 -1.34 -2.17 -20.06
N LEU A 12 -0.01 -2.23 -20.12
CA LEU A 12 0.81 -2.59 -18.96
C LEU A 12 0.93 -1.45 -17.93
N THR A 13 0.88 -0.19 -18.39
CA THR A 13 0.97 0.99 -17.52
C THR A 13 -0.28 1.26 -16.70
N ALA A 14 -1.43 0.67 -17.06
CA ALA A 14 -2.67 0.84 -16.30
C ALA A 14 -2.79 -0.12 -15.09
N SER A 15 -1.97 -1.17 -15.02
CA SER A 15 -2.05 -2.19 -13.96
C SER A 15 -1.08 -1.99 -12.79
N MET A 16 -0.22 -0.97 -12.83
CA MET A 16 0.69 -0.64 -11.73
C MET A 16 0.18 0.55 -10.92
N SER A 17 -1.00 0.42 -10.32
CA SER A 17 -1.40 1.26 -9.19
C SER A 17 -0.73 0.68 -7.94
N VAL A 18 0.58 0.89 -7.79
CA VAL A 18 1.26 0.58 -6.55
C VAL A 18 0.85 1.67 -5.56
N SER A 19 -0.20 1.44 -4.76
CA SER A 19 -0.49 2.32 -3.64
C SER A 19 0.71 2.25 -2.71
N ALA A 20 1.42 3.36 -2.56
CA ALA A 20 2.56 3.51 -1.66
C ALA A 20 2.09 3.63 -0.20
N CYS A 21 1.26 2.68 0.23
CA CYS A 21 0.79 2.59 1.60
C CYS A 21 1.42 1.38 2.29
N VAL A 22 1.68 1.52 3.59
CA VAL A 22 2.22 0.43 4.42
C VAL A 22 1.13 -0.56 4.79
N HIS A 23 1.48 -1.83 4.68
CA HIS A 23 0.61 -2.96 4.97
C HIS A 23 0.49 -3.21 6.49
N PHE A 24 -0.45 -4.07 6.88
CA PHE A 24 -0.64 -4.51 8.27
C PHE A 24 0.67 -4.96 8.93
N GLU A 25 0.86 -4.59 10.21
CA GLU A 25 2.07 -4.83 11.01
C GLU A 25 3.37 -4.21 10.46
N SER A 26 3.31 -3.50 9.34
CA SER A 26 4.44 -2.71 8.88
C SER A 26 4.61 -1.49 9.77
N PHE A 27 5.87 -1.07 9.92
CA PHE A 27 6.20 0.15 10.63
C PHE A 27 5.51 1.37 9.99
N CYS A 28 4.98 2.25 10.82
CA CYS A 28 4.42 3.52 10.40
C CYS A 28 4.88 4.63 11.34
N ILE A 29 4.77 5.88 10.89
CA ILE A 29 5.03 7.07 11.70
C ILE A 29 3.73 7.86 11.88
N HIS A 30 2.93 7.91 10.82
CA HIS A 30 1.64 8.59 10.77
C HIS A 30 0.57 7.66 10.18
N ASP A 31 -0.70 7.96 10.46
CA ASP A 31 -1.85 7.18 9.99
C ASP A 31 -2.00 7.17 8.46
N ASP A 32 -1.61 8.25 7.78
CA ASP A 32 -1.75 8.40 6.33
C ASP A 32 -0.79 7.52 5.52
N GLU A 33 0.27 7.02 6.16
CA GLU A 33 1.18 6.04 5.59
C GLU A 33 0.47 4.69 5.43
N CYS A 34 -0.46 4.35 6.32
CA CYS A 34 -1.10 3.05 6.35
C CYS A 34 -2.16 2.91 5.25
N CYS A 35 -2.28 1.69 4.71
CA CYS A 35 -3.32 1.42 3.71
C CYS A 35 -4.74 1.64 4.27
N PRO A 36 -5.70 2.03 3.43
CA PRO A 36 -7.06 2.32 3.87
C PRO A 36 -7.67 1.13 4.64
N GLY A 37 -8.23 1.43 5.81
CA GLY A 37 -8.74 0.42 6.76
C GLY A 37 -7.74 0.01 7.85
N LEU A 38 -6.55 0.60 7.84
CA LEU A 38 -5.54 0.50 8.89
C LEU A 38 -5.29 1.87 9.52
N TYR A 39 -4.78 1.89 10.75
CA TYR A 39 -4.36 3.08 11.48
C TYR A 39 -2.98 2.85 12.09
N CYS A 40 -2.23 3.92 12.31
CA CYS A 40 -0.90 3.85 12.87
C CYS A 40 -0.97 3.86 14.40
N GLY A 41 -0.91 2.66 14.99
CA GLY A 41 -1.03 2.47 16.44
C GLY A 41 0.25 1.97 17.08
N SER A 42 0.48 2.35 18.33
CA SER A 42 1.54 1.79 19.16
C SER A 42 1.04 0.54 19.88
N SER A 43 1.73 -0.59 19.71
CA SER A 43 1.47 -1.80 20.50
C SER A 43 2.15 -1.68 21.88
N PRO A 44 1.52 -2.14 22.99
CA PRO A 44 2.07 -1.99 24.35
C PRO A 44 3.38 -2.76 24.62
N HIS A 45 3.86 -3.53 23.65
CA HIS A 45 5.13 -4.28 23.71
C HIS A 45 6.26 -3.71 22.84
N VAL A 46 6.02 -2.65 22.07
CA VAL A 46 7.03 -2.09 21.15
C VAL A 46 7.00 -0.57 21.21
N ILE A 47 8.16 0.08 21.30
CA ILE A 47 8.33 1.56 21.20
C ILE A 47 8.06 2.06 19.75
N LEU A 48 7.65 1.16 18.87
CA LEU A 48 7.54 1.36 17.45
C LEU A 48 6.07 1.30 17.03
N HIS A 49 5.66 2.23 16.18
CA HIS A 49 4.28 2.31 15.67
C HIS A 49 4.11 1.38 14.47
N HIS A 50 2.98 0.68 14.40
CA HIS A 50 2.66 -0.25 13.32
C HIS A 50 1.26 0.01 12.77
N CYS A 51 1.04 -0.32 11.50
CA CYS A 51 -0.29 -0.28 10.90
C CYS A 51 -1.16 -1.40 11.48
N LEU A 52 -2.11 -1.03 12.32
CA LEU A 52 -3.06 -1.91 12.99
C LEU A 52 -4.44 -1.77 12.36
N LYS A 53 -5.29 -2.80 12.52
CA LYS A 53 -6.67 -2.76 12.03
C LYS A 53 -7.54 -2.00 13.03
N LEU A 54 -8.40 -1.10 12.56
CA LEU A 54 -9.44 -0.50 13.40
C LEU A 54 -10.39 -1.60 13.86
N THR A 55 -10.18 -2.11 15.07
CA THR A 55 -11.13 -2.99 15.75
C THR A 55 -12.21 -2.08 16.34
N ALA A 56 -13.40 -2.10 15.75
CA ALA A 56 -14.59 -1.42 16.27
C ALA A 56 -15.14 -2.12 17.52
#